data_AF-A0AAT9PKD3-F1
#
_entry.id   AF-A0AAT9PKD3-F1
#
_cell.length_a   1.000
_cell.length_b   1.000
_cell.length_c   1.000
_cell.angle_alpha   90.00
_cell.angle_beta   90.00
_cell.angle_gamma   90.00
#
_symmetry.space_group_name_H-M   'P 1'
#
loop_
_entity.id
_entity.type
_entity.pdbx_description
1 polymer ?
#
loop_
_entity_poly.entity_id
_entity_poly.type
_entity_poly.pdbx_seq_one_letter_code
_entity_poly.pdbx_strand_id
1 'polypeptide(L)'
;MSWVTYKPTFEFDQYSPYIRMNSAWVGHLNFAYDLVRFEKPEILVELGTHLGASFFSFCQGVKDGGVSTKCFAVDTWAGDEHTGPYGEGVFQIVSKFVSTSYPQIGNLIRSTFDEAVDQFQDGTINLLHIDGYHTYEAVSHDYKTWLPKLANNGIVLFHDIEVKDRNFGVYKFWDEVKAKYPHFQFEHSYGLGVLFPKGCSDKFVEILKNKEEIQNMYK
;
A
#
# COMPACT_ATOMS: atom_id res chain seq x y z
N MET A 1 6.29 15.61 -15.81
CA MET A 1 5.37 16.11 -14.75
C MET A 1 6.18 16.19 -13.47
N SER A 2 6.03 17.26 -12.69
CA SER A 2 6.72 17.40 -11.39
C SER A 2 5.96 16.68 -10.29
N TRP A 3 6.68 16.11 -9.32
CA TRP A 3 6.10 15.64 -8.07
C TRP A 3 5.54 16.82 -7.27
N VAL A 4 4.37 16.67 -6.67
CA VAL A 4 3.72 17.72 -5.88
C VAL A 4 3.34 17.13 -4.52
N THR A 5 3.79 17.77 -3.45
CA THR A 5 3.41 17.42 -2.09
C THR A 5 2.15 18.15 -1.68
N TYR A 6 1.15 17.44 -1.19
CA TYR A 6 -0.07 18.05 -0.67
C TYR A 6 -0.10 17.99 0.87
N LYS A 7 -1.02 18.75 1.48
CA LYS A 7 -1.28 18.75 2.92
C LYS A 7 -2.76 18.44 3.17
N PRO A 8 -3.21 17.20 2.90
CA PRO A 8 -4.61 16.85 3.10
C PRO A 8 -4.96 16.83 4.60
N THR A 9 -6.22 17.16 4.90
CA THR A 9 -6.85 16.74 6.15
C THR A 9 -7.51 15.40 5.88
N PHE A 10 -7.07 14.34 6.55
CA PHE A 10 -7.60 13.01 6.25
C PHE A 10 -9.01 12.83 6.81
N GLU A 11 -9.95 12.41 5.96
CA GLU A 11 -11.37 12.27 6.34
C GLU A 11 -11.55 11.23 7.46
N PHE A 12 -10.69 10.21 7.48
CA PHE A 12 -10.75 9.17 8.50
C PHE A 12 -10.39 9.69 9.90
N ASP A 13 -9.64 10.79 10.03
CA ASP A 13 -9.33 11.39 11.33
C ASP A 13 -10.58 11.98 11.99
N GLN A 14 -11.49 12.54 11.19
CA GLN A 14 -12.77 13.05 11.69
C GLN A 14 -13.74 11.92 11.99
N TYR A 15 -13.67 10.84 11.22
CA TYR A 15 -14.50 9.66 11.41
C TYR A 15 -14.12 8.88 12.68
N SER A 16 -12.83 8.60 12.87
CA SER A 16 -12.31 7.92 14.04
C SER A 16 -10.81 8.18 14.19
N PRO A 17 -10.39 9.09 15.10
CA PRO A 17 -8.98 9.33 15.41
C PRO A 17 -8.22 8.06 15.83
N TYR A 18 -8.95 7.06 16.33
CA TYR A 18 -8.42 5.75 16.70
C TYR A 18 -7.69 5.06 15.54
N ILE A 19 -8.14 5.23 14.29
CA ILE A 19 -7.50 4.64 13.11
C ILE A 19 -6.06 5.13 12.98
N ARG A 20 -5.82 6.45 13.09
CA ARG A 20 -4.47 7.01 13.06
C ARG A 20 -3.64 6.55 14.25
N MET A 21 -4.22 6.61 15.45
CA MET A 21 -3.49 6.32 16.69
C MET A 21 -2.96 4.88 16.77
N ASN A 22 -3.57 3.94 16.04
CA ASN A 22 -3.23 2.52 16.08
C ASN A 22 -2.67 2.00 14.75
N SER A 23 -2.16 2.90 13.90
CA SER A 23 -1.58 2.52 12.61
C SER A 23 -0.05 2.63 12.65
N ALA A 24 0.63 1.60 12.13
CA ALA A 24 2.07 1.64 11.88
C ALA A 24 2.41 2.50 10.63
N TRP A 25 1.40 2.80 9.80
CA TRP A 25 1.50 3.48 8.51
C TRP A 25 1.49 5.01 8.58
N VAL A 26 1.39 5.60 9.79
CA VAL A 26 1.13 7.04 9.97
C VAL A 26 2.15 7.93 9.27
N GLY A 27 3.44 7.56 9.29
CA GLY A 27 4.51 8.32 8.66
C GLY A 27 4.51 8.27 7.13
N HIS A 28 3.69 7.42 6.51
CA HIS A 28 3.63 7.22 5.06
C HIS A 28 2.33 7.70 4.43
N LEU A 29 1.37 8.21 5.22
CA LEU A 29 0.07 8.62 4.72
C LEU A 29 0.17 9.70 3.63
N ASN A 30 0.93 10.77 3.84
CA ASN A 30 1.09 11.81 2.82
C ASN A 30 1.76 11.29 1.55
N PHE A 31 2.73 10.38 1.67
CA PHE A 31 3.38 9.75 0.52
C PHE A 31 2.38 8.91 -0.28
N ALA A 32 1.59 8.06 0.37
CA ALA A 32 0.54 7.26 -0.28
C ALA A 32 -0.47 8.14 -1.05
N TYR A 33 -0.91 9.22 -0.41
CA TYR A 33 -1.84 10.19 -0.99
C TYR A 33 -1.24 10.85 -2.25
N ASP A 34 -0.01 11.35 -2.15
CA ASP A 34 0.66 12.05 -3.26
C ASP A 34 1.04 11.09 -4.40
N LEU A 35 1.46 9.86 -4.07
CA LEU A 35 1.81 8.81 -5.03
C LEU A 35 0.64 8.51 -5.98
N VAL A 36 -0.56 8.30 -5.44
CA VAL A 36 -1.74 8.00 -6.27
C VAL A 36 -2.10 9.18 -7.16
N ARG A 37 -1.95 10.41 -6.67
CA ARG A 37 -2.22 11.62 -7.46
C ARG A 37 -1.20 11.86 -8.58
N PHE A 38 0.05 11.46 -8.35
CA PHE A 38 1.13 11.54 -9.32
C PHE A 38 1.03 10.44 -10.38
N GLU A 39 0.93 9.19 -9.93
CA GLU A 39 0.95 8.02 -10.82
C GLU A 39 -0.37 7.86 -11.56
N LYS A 40 -1.48 8.11 -10.87
CA LYS A 40 -2.84 7.91 -11.37
C LYS A 40 -3.08 6.46 -11.84
N PRO A 41 -2.85 5.46 -10.96
CA PRO A 41 -3.04 4.06 -11.31
C PRO A 41 -4.49 3.81 -11.72
N GLU A 42 -4.74 2.92 -12.68
CA GLU A 42 -6.10 2.48 -13.01
C GLU A 42 -6.61 1.52 -11.92
N ILE A 43 -5.78 0.55 -11.54
CA ILE A 43 -6.06 -0.41 -10.47
C ILE A 43 -4.98 -0.34 -9.39
N LEU A 44 -5.43 -0.18 -8.16
CA LEU A 44 -4.65 -0.26 -6.93
C LEU A 44 -5.17 -1.42 -6.08
N VAL A 45 -4.29 -2.31 -5.65
CA VAL A 45 -4.63 -3.38 -4.71
C VAL A 45 -3.75 -3.30 -3.48
N GLU A 46 -4.36 -3.38 -2.30
CA GLU A 46 -3.70 -3.52 -1.01
C GLU A 46 -3.98 -4.92 -0.43
N LEU A 47 -2.93 -5.60 0.00
CA LEU A 47 -2.96 -6.89 0.69
C LEU A 47 -2.61 -6.65 2.16
N GLY A 48 -3.57 -6.86 3.05
CA GLY A 48 -3.46 -6.51 4.46
C GLY A 48 -3.86 -5.05 4.69
N THR A 49 -5.06 -4.86 5.25
CA THR A 49 -5.68 -3.54 5.38
C THR A 49 -5.92 -3.18 6.84
N HIS A 50 -6.17 -4.15 7.72
CA HIS A 50 -6.41 -3.91 9.15
C HIS A 50 -7.48 -2.79 9.37
N LEU A 51 -7.15 -1.70 10.07
CA LEU A 51 -8.02 -0.53 10.30
C LEU A 51 -8.09 0.46 9.12
N GLY A 52 -7.36 0.21 8.04
CA GLY A 52 -7.50 0.88 6.75
C GLY A 52 -6.75 2.19 6.56
N ALA A 53 -5.83 2.58 7.45
CA ALA A 53 -5.17 3.89 7.38
C ALA A 53 -4.46 4.16 6.03
N SER A 54 -3.67 3.19 5.54
CA SER A 54 -3.01 3.23 4.22
C SER A 54 -4.06 3.26 3.10
N PHE A 55 -5.02 2.35 3.12
CA PHE A 55 -6.10 2.26 2.14
C PHE A 55 -6.90 3.56 2.00
N PHE A 56 -7.25 4.19 3.13
CA PHE A 56 -7.98 5.44 3.15
C PHE A 56 -7.14 6.59 2.61
N SER A 57 -5.84 6.60 2.89
CA SER A 57 -4.93 7.57 2.29
C SER A 57 -4.92 7.47 0.77
N PHE A 58 -4.79 6.25 0.23
CA PHE A 58 -4.88 6.02 -1.21
C PHE A 58 -6.23 6.48 -1.78
N CYS A 59 -7.35 6.02 -1.19
CA CYS A 59 -8.70 6.37 -1.65
C CYS A 59 -8.95 7.87 -1.61
N GLN A 60 -8.46 8.56 -0.58
CA GLN A 60 -8.59 10.01 -0.49
C GLN A 60 -7.75 10.73 -1.55
N GLY A 61 -6.54 10.22 -1.86
CA GLY A 61 -5.73 10.70 -2.98
C GLY A 61 -6.46 10.60 -4.32
N VAL A 62 -7.15 9.47 -4.56
CA VAL A 62 -8.01 9.28 -5.75
C VAL A 62 -9.13 10.34 -5.78
N LYS A 63 -9.87 10.46 -4.67
CA LYS A 63 -11.02 11.37 -4.53
C LYS A 63 -10.63 12.82 -4.78
N ASP A 64 -9.62 13.31 -4.06
CA ASP A 64 -9.19 14.71 -4.11
C ASP A 64 -8.43 15.02 -5.42
N GLY A 65 -7.77 14.02 -6.00
CA GLY A 65 -7.09 14.13 -7.28
C GLY A 65 -8.03 14.06 -8.50
N GLY A 66 -9.29 13.68 -8.32
CA GLY A 66 -10.23 13.44 -9.42
C GLY A 66 -9.77 12.33 -10.36
N VAL A 67 -9.05 11.33 -9.83
CA VAL A 67 -8.50 10.22 -10.62
C VAL A 67 -9.54 9.10 -10.73
N SER A 68 -9.58 8.40 -11.85
CA SER A 68 -10.49 7.27 -12.07
C SER A 68 -9.91 5.93 -11.61
N THR A 69 -9.21 5.91 -10.48
CA THR A 69 -8.60 4.71 -9.90
C THR A 69 -9.65 3.85 -9.19
N LYS A 70 -9.59 2.54 -9.37
CA LYS A 70 -10.30 1.57 -8.51
C LYS A 70 -9.32 1.01 -7.47
N CYS A 71 -9.70 1.16 -6.20
CA CYS A 71 -8.91 0.66 -5.07
C CYS A 71 -9.57 -0.60 -4.51
N PHE A 72 -8.77 -1.64 -4.27
CA PHE A 72 -9.20 -2.89 -3.68
C PHE A 72 -8.40 -3.16 -2.42
N ALA A 73 -9.08 -3.39 -1.31
CA ALA A 73 -8.48 -3.86 -0.06
C ALA A 73 -8.82 -5.33 0.11
N VAL A 74 -7.80 -6.18 0.15
CA VAL A 74 -7.92 -7.62 0.36
C VAL A 74 -7.40 -7.95 1.75
N ASP A 75 -8.26 -8.49 2.59
CA ASP A 75 -7.92 -8.93 3.94
C ASP A 75 -8.96 -9.94 4.41
N THR A 76 -8.61 -10.79 5.36
CA THR A 76 -9.57 -11.65 6.05
C THR A 76 -10.35 -10.87 7.12
N TRP A 77 -9.74 -9.81 7.65
CA TRP A 77 -10.10 -9.11 8.88
C TRP A 77 -10.24 -10.04 10.09
N ALA A 78 -9.53 -11.17 10.10
CA ALA A 78 -9.48 -12.10 11.23
C ALA A 78 -8.23 -11.87 12.12
N GLY A 79 -7.22 -11.16 11.61
CA GLY A 79 -5.92 -11.01 12.25
C GLY A 79 -5.01 -12.23 12.04
N ASP A 80 -3.76 -12.12 12.48
CA ASP A 80 -2.74 -13.16 12.36
C ASP A 80 -1.88 -13.27 13.64
N GLU A 81 -0.81 -14.07 13.60
CA GLU A 81 0.08 -14.27 14.75
C GLU A 81 0.87 -13.01 15.16
N HIS A 82 1.14 -12.09 14.23
CA HIS A 82 1.85 -10.83 14.52
C HIS A 82 0.91 -9.72 15.00
N THR A 83 -0.32 -9.68 14.48
CA THR A 83 -1.30 -8.64 14.85
C THR A 83 -2.19 -9.06 16.02
N GLY A 84 -2.28 -10.36 16.29
CA GLY A 84 -3.31 -10.95 17.13
C GLY A 84 -4.68 -11.00 16.41
N PRO A 85 -5.65 -11.75 16.96
CA PRO A 85 -6.96 -11.89 16.36
C PRO A 85 -7.74 -10.57 16.42
N TYR A 86 -8.48 -10.27 15.36
CA TYR A 86 -9.38 -9.12 15.31
C TYR A 86 -10.79 -9.51 15.74
N GLY A 87 -11.51 -8.55 16.32
CA GLY A 87 -12.97 -8.63 16.41
C GLY A 87 -13.63 -8.16 15.11
N GLU A 88 -14.87 -8.59 14.86
CA GLU A 88 -15.68 -8.16 13.70
C GLU A 88 -15.79 -6.63 13.57
N GLY A 89 -15.64 -5.90 14.68
CA GLY A 89 -15.64 -4.44 14.71
C GLY A 89 -14.61 -3.79 13.78
N VAL A 90 -13.44 -4.43 13.54
CA VAL A 90 -12.43 -3.89 12.61
C VAL A 90 -13.00 -3.80 11.20
N PHE A 91 -13.56 -4.91 10.67
CA PHE A 91 -14.18 -4.93 9.35
C PHE A 91 -15.36 -3.96 9.26
N GLN A 92 -16.20 -3.89 10.31
CA GLN A 92 -17.36 -2.98 10.33
C GLN A 92 -16.96 -1.51 10.25
N ILE A 93 -15.90 -1.09 10.97
CA ILE A 93 -15.35 0.27 10.91
C ILE A 93 -14.90 0.57 9.48
N VAL A 94 -14.10 -0.32 8.87
CA VAL A 94 -13.56 -0.14 7.52
C VAL A 94 -14.67 -0.10 6.47
N SER A 95 -15.57 -1.08 6.49
CA SER A 95 -16.70 -1.18 5.56
C SER A 95 -17.64 0.02 5.65
N LYS A 96 -17.95 0.48 6.87
CA LYS A 96 -18.79 1.66 7.05
C LYS A 96 -18.13 2.91 6.49
N PHE A 97 -16.82 3.08 6.72
CA PHE A 97 -16.11 4.25 6.22
C PHE A 97 -15.98 4.24 4.70
N VAL A 98 -15.58 3.12 4.09
CA VAL A 98 -15.44 2.99 2.63
C VAL A 98 -16.78 3.23 1.92
N SER A 99 -17.85 2.61 2.38
CA SER A 99 -19.19 2.77 1.78
C SER A 99 -19.73 4.21 1.87
N THR A 100 -19.30 4.98 2.87
CA THR A 100 -19.77 6.36 3.09
C THR A 100 -18.90 7.38 2.38
N SER A 101 -17.57 7.24 2.48
CA SER A 101 -16.60 8.24 2.04
C SER A 101 -16.08 7.98 0.62
N TYR A 102 -16.04 6.71 0.20
CA TYR A 102 -15.41 6.25 -1.05
C TYR A 102 -16.27 5.26 -1.88
N PRO A 103 -17.60 5.42 -2.01
CA PRO A 103 -18.51 4.40 -2.56
C PRO A 103 -18.24 4.00 -4.02
N GLN A 104 -17.50 4.80 -4.79
CA GLN A 104 -17.17 4.54 -6.20
C GLN A 104 -15.68 4.26 -6.41
N ILE A 105 -14.89 4.28 -5.34
CA ILE A 105 -13.43 4.17 -5.37
C ILE A 105 -12.99 2.88 -4.67
N GLY A 106 -13.39 2.70 -3.41
CA GLY A 106 -12.91 1.62 -2.55
C GLY A 106 -13.82 0.39 -2.62
N ASN A 107 -13.19 -0.78 -2.80
CA ASN A 107 -13.84 -2.07 -2.88
C ASN A 107 -13.17 -2.99 -1.83
N LEU A 108 -13.96 -3.65 -0.99
CA LEU A 108 -13.45 -4.56 0.03
C LEU A 108 -13.66 -6.00 -0.40
N ILE A 109 -12.59 -6.79 -0.37
CA ILE A 109 -12.59 -8.22 -0.68
C ILE A 109 -12.22 -8.96 0.60
N ARG A 110 -13.21 -9.54 1.26
CA ARG A 110 -13.02 -10.30 2.50
C ARG A 110 -12.65 -11.75 2.19
N SER A 111 -11.35 -12.02 2.04
CA SER A 111 -10.80 -13.34 1.73
C SER A 111 -9.31 -13.40 2.08
N THR A 112 -8.70 -14.56 1.92
CA THR A 112 -7.24 -14.65 1.84
C THR A 112 -6.74 -14.02 0.52
N PHE A 113 -5.44 -13.73 0.44
CA PHE A 113 -4.83 -13.20 -0.78
C PHE A 113 -4.83 -14.23 -1.91
N ASP A 114 -4.62 -15.51 -1.58
CA ASP A 114 -4.64 -16.62 -2.55
C ASP A 114 -6.03 -16.83 -3.15
N GLU A 115 -7.11 -16.59 -2.41
CA GLU A 115 -8.47 -16.66 -2.95
C GLU A 115 -8.83 -15.43 -3.79
N ALA A 116 -8.25 -14.27 -3.49
CA ALA A 116 -8.54 -13.03 -4.20
C ALA A 116 -7.80 -12.89 -5.52
N VAL A 117 -6.62 -13.51 -5.66
CA VAL A 117 -5.70 -13.28 -6.79
C VAL A 117 -6.35 -13.56 -8.15
N ASP A 118 -7.23 -14.56 -8.23
CA ASP A 118 -7.92 -14.95 -9.47
C ASP A 118 -9.04 -13.98 -9.88
N GLN A 119 -9.42 -13.04 -9.01
CA GLN A 119 -10.35 -11.96 -9.36
C GLN A 119 -9.68 -10.87 -10.21
N PHE A 120 -8.34 -10.87 -10.29
CA PHE A 120 -7.56 -9.89 -11.04
C PHE A 120 -6.97 -10.51 -12.30
N GLN A 121 -7.13 -9.82 -13.42
CA GLN A 121 -6.49 -10.19 -14.67
C GLN A 121 -4.98 -9.89 -14.62
N ASP A 122 -4.19 -10.77 -15.23
CA ASP A 122 -2.74 -10.58 -15.38
C ASP A 122 -2.40 -9.25 -16.05
N GLY A 123 -1.38 -8.57 -15.53
CA GLY A 123 -0.89 -7.33 -16.13
C GLY A 123 -1.79 -6.09 -15.96
N THR A 124 -2.73 -6.08 -15.01
CA THR A 124 -3.71 -4.98 -14.85
C THR A 124 -3.49 -4.12 -13.60
N ILE A 125 -2.83 -4.63 -12.55
CA ILE A 125 -2.60 -3.87 -11.31
C ILE A 125 -1.44 -2.88 -11.51
N ASN A 126 -1.68 -1.58 -11.37
CA ASN A 126 -0.62 -0.57 -11.53
C ASN A 126 0.11 -0.27 -10.23
N LEU A 127 -0.58 -0.38 -9.09
CA LEU A 127 -0.01 -0.19 -7.76
C LEU A 127 -0.45 -1.35 -6.86
N LEU A 128 0.50 -2.16 -6.43
CA LEU A 128 0.29 -3.25 -5.48
C LEU A 128 0.95 -2.87 -4.16
N HIS A 129 0.20 -2.88 -3.06
CA HIS A 129 0.70 -2.68 -1.72
C HIS A 129 0.63 -4.00 -0.94
N ILE A 130 1.76 -4.45 -0.40
CA ILE A 130 1.89 -5.69 0.37
C ILE A 130 2.24 -5.34 1.81
N ASP A 131 1.31 -5.63 2.71
CA ASP A 131 1.38 -5.37 4.16
C ASP A 131 0.58 -6.44 4.93
N GLY A 132 0.77 -7.71 4.53
CA GLY A 132 0.10 -8.87 5.09
C GLY A 132 0.87 -9.49 6.26
N TYR A 133 1.11 -10.80 6.19
CA TYR A 133 1.88 -11.47 7.24
C TYR A 133 3.39 -11.28 7.04
N HIS A 134 4.11 -10.98 8.12
CA HIS A 134 5.42 -10.32 8.03
C HIS A 134 6.62 -11.27 8.06
N THR A 135 6.40 -12.58 7.93
CA THR A 135 7.51 -13.55 7.79
C THR A 135 8.12 -13.46 6.39
N TYR A 136 9.35 -13.95 6.22
CA TYR A 136 10.02 -13.94 4.92
C TYR A 136 9.23 -14.78 3.90
N GLU A 137 8.77 -15.95 4.33
CA GLU A 137 8.03 -16.90 3.51
C GLU A 137 6.70 -16.31 3.04
N ALA A 138 5.97 -15.63 3.93
CA ALA A 138 4.69 -15.00 3.59
C ALA A 138 4.85 -13.88 2.57
N VAL A 139 5.70 -12.88 2.82
CA VAL A 139 5.90 -11.77 1.88
C VAL A 139 6.48 -12.25 0.53
N SER A 140 7.35 -13.27 0.55
CA SER A 140 7.90 -13.86 -0.66
C SER A 140 6.83 -14.58 -1.48
N HIS A 141 5.93 -15.31 -0.80
CA HIS A 141 4.77 -15.97 -1.42
C HIS A 141 3.83 -14.93 -2.02
N ASP A 142 3.39 -13.95 -1.24
CA ASP A 142 2.48 -12.89 -1.69
C ASP A 142 3.03 -12.16 -2.91
N TYR A 143 4.30 -11.75 -2.86
CA TYR A 143 4.94 -11.10 -4.01
C TYR A 143 4.93 -12.01 -5.25
N LYS A 144 5.35 -13.27 -5.13
CA LYS A 144 5.43 -14.19 -6.28
C LYS A 144 4.05 -14.49 -6.87
N THR A 145 3.05 -14.67 -6.02
CA THR A 145 1.66 -14.96 -6.39
C THR A 145 1.02 -13.77 -7.10
N TRP A 146 1.28 -12.54 -6.64
CA TRP A 146 0.67 -11.33 -7.20
C TRP A 146 1.48 -10.66 -8.31
N LEU A 147 2.77 -10.98 -8.47
CA LEU A 147 3.62 -10.39 -9.53
C LEU A 147 3.07 -10.59 -10.95
N PRO A 148 2.46 -11.73 -11.34
CA PRO A 148 1.79 -11.86 -12.65
C PRO A 148 0.68 -10.83 -12.88
N LYS A 149 -0.04 -10.44 -11.81
CA LYS A 149 -1.15 -9.47 -11.86
C LYS A 149 -0.68 -8.02 -12.05
N LEU A 150 0.57 -7.72 -11.69
CA LEU A 150 1.17 -6.41 -11.85
C LEU A 150 1.32 -6.03 -13.33
N ALA A 151 0.92 -4.82 -13.70
CA ALA A 151 1.08 -4.24 -15.03
C ALA A 151 2.55 -3.95 -15.37
N ASN A 152 2.82 -3.73 -16.66
CA ASN A 152 4.10 -3.15 -17.09
C ASN A 152 4.29 -1.79 -16.42
N ASN A 153 5.51 -1.49 -15.98
CA ASN A 153 5.84 -0.31 -15.17
C ASN A 153 5.08 -0.21 -13.83
N GLY A 154 4.40 -1.27 -13.40
CA GLY A 154 3.68 -1.28 -12.13
C GLY A 154 4.62 -1.20 -10.93
N ILE A 155 4.08 -0.63 -9.85
CA ILE A 155 4.79 -0.34 -8.61
C ILE A 155 4.37 -1.36 -7.55
N VAL A 156 5.33 -1.87 -6.79
CA VAL A 156 5.06 -2.67 -5.59
C VAL A 156 5.56 -1.93 -4.36
N LEU A 157 4.69 -1.75 -3.38
CA LEU A 157 5.01 -1.21 -2.06
C LEU A 157 5.13 -2.35 -1.05
N PHE A 158 6.15 -2.28 -0.20
CA PHE A 158 6.35 -3.20 0.92
C PHE A 158 6.49 -2.39 2.21
N HIS A 159 5.64 -2.65 3.19
CA HIS A 159 5.77 -2.06 4.51
C HIS A 159 6.67 -2.92 5.44
N ASP A 160 7.06 -2.39 6.60
CA ASP A 160 7.88 -3.06 7.62
C ASP A 160 9.28 -3.51 7.16
N ILE A 161 9.84 -2.87 6.13
CA ILE A 161 11.15 -3.22 5.58
C ILE A 161 12.33 -2.90 6.54
N GLU A 162 12.09 -2.17 7.64
CA GLU A 162 13.11 -1.89 8.66
C GLU A 162 12.91 -2.66 9.98
N VAL A 163 11.89 -3.53 10.08
CA VAL A 163 11.62 -4.33 11.28
C VAL A 163 12.45 -5.60 11.30
N LYS A 164 13.32 -5.76 12.31
CA LYS A 164 14.33 -6.85 12.37
C LYS A 164 14.16 -7.79 13.57
N ASP A 165 13.05 -7.68 14.29
CA ASP A 165 12.71 -8.48 15.46
C ASP A 165 11.46 -9.36 15.22
N ARG A 166 11.02 -10.11 16.24
CA ARG A 166 9.75 -10.87 16.25
C ARG A 166 9.50 -11.76 15.02
N ASN A 167 10.55 -12.36 14.46
CA ASN A 167 10.49 -13.19 13.26
C ASN A 167 9.99 -12.46 11.99
N PHE A 168 10.10 -11.12 11.96
CA PHE A 168 9.89 -10.37 10.74
C PHE A 168 10.97 -10.74 9.72
N GLY A 169 10.54 -11.00 8.49
CA GLY A 169 11.40 -11.36 7.36
C GLY A 169 11.27 -10.41 6.18
N VAL A 170 10.44 -9.37 6.28
CA VAL A 170 10.21 -8.41 5.19
C VAL A 170 11.49 -7.68 4.80
N TYR A 171 12.30 -7.25 5.77
CA TYR A 171 13.60 -6.63 5.48
C TYR A 171 14.55 -7.54 4.67
N LYS A 172 14.56 -8.85 4.95
CA LYS A 172 15.40 -9.82 4.22
C LYS A 172 14.93 -9.97 2.78
N PHE A 173 13.61 -10.10 2.60
CA PHE A 173 13.03 -10.19 1.26
C PHE A 173 13.25 -8.89 0.48
N TRP A 174 13.11 -7.74 1.14
CA TRP A 174 13.39 -6.43 0.58
C TRP A 174 14.83 -6.31 0.08
N ASP A 175 15.82 -6.73 0.88
CA ASP A 175 17.23 -6.72 0.49
C ASP A 175 17.50 -7.53 -0.79
N GLU A 176 16.78 -8.64 -1.01
CA GLU A 176 16.91 -9.45 -2.23
C GLU A 176 16.31 -8.78 -3.46
N VAL A 177 15.11 -8.19 -3.35
CA VAL A 177 14.41 -7.62 -4.50
C VAL A 177 14.98 -6.26 -4.88
N LYS A 178 15.39 -5.44 -3.91
CA LYS A 178 15.96 -4.11 -4.17
C LYS A 178 17.31 -4.19 -4.88
N ALA A 179 18.06 -5.28 -4.69
CA ALA A 179 19.30 -5.53 -5.43
C ALA A 179 19.07 -5.82 -6.93
N LYS A 180 17.85 -6.22 -7.32
CA LYS A 180 17.51 -6.66 -8.68
C LYS A 180 16.78 -5.60 -9.49
N TYR A 181 16.04 -4.72 -8.83
CA TYR A 181 15.12 -3.81 -9.51
C TYR A 181 15.32 -2.35 -9.06
N PRO A 182 14.97 -1.37 -9.93
CA PRO A 182 14.92 0.03 -9.52
C PRO A 182 14.00 0.20 -8.31
N HIS A 183 14.43 1.07 -7.38
CA HIS A 183 13.72 1.27 -6.13
C HIS A 183 14.12 2.59 -5.44
N PHE A 184 13.29 2.98 -4.47
CA PHE A 184 13.66 3.84 -3.36
C PHE A 184 12.94 3.35 -2.10
N GLN A 185 13.31 3.86 -0.93
CA GLN A 185 12.72 3.41 0.33
C GLN A 185 12.63 4.53 1.37
N PHE A 186 11.76 4.36 2.36
CA PHE A 186 11.74 5.18 3.56
C PHE A 186 12.21 4.33 4.74
N GLU A 187 12.96 4.91 5.66
CA GLU A 187 13.50 4.20 6.83
C GLU A 187 12.69 4.48 8.12
N HIS A 188 11.85 5.52 8.11
CA HIS A 188 10.98 5.88 9.23
C HIS A 188 9.67 5.08 9.19
N SER A 189 8.92 5.13 10.29
CA SER A 189 7.59 4.49 10.40
C SER A 189 7.61 3.00 10.04
N TYR A 190 8.61 2.26 10.57
CA TYR A 190 8.86 0.83 10.29
C TYR A 190 9.35 0.52 8.87
N GLY A 191 9.41 1.53 8.02
CA GLY A 191 10.02 1.50 6.70
C GLY A 191 9.03 1.17 5.58
N LEU A 192 9.26 1.76 4.42
CA LEU A 192 8.45 1.52 3.22
C LEU A 192 9.33 1.39 1.98
N GLY A 193 9.32 0.23 1.34
CA GLY A 193 10.00 -0.03 0.08
C GLY A 193 9.10 0.31 -1.11
N VAL A 194 9.66 0.97 -2.13
CA VAL A 194 8.99 1.25 -3.41
C VAL A 194 9.79 0.59 -4.53
N LEU A 195 9.22 -0.45 -5.14
CA LEU A 195 9.88 -1.31 -6.12
C LEU A 195 9.26 -1.17 -7.51
N PHE A 196 10.09 -1.27 -8.54
CA PHE A 196 9.67 -1.24 -9.94
C PHE A 196 10.09 -2.53 -10.69
N PRO A 197 9.46 -3.68 -10.41
CA PRO A 197 9.94 -4.97 -10.89
C PRO A 197 9.66 -5.24 -12.37
N LYS A 198 8.76 -4.47 -13.01
CA LYS A 198 8.38 -4.59 -14.44
C LYS A 198 8.75 -3.35 -15.26
N GLY A 199 9.83 -2.67 -14.88
CA GLY A 199 10.28 -1.42 -15.49
C GLY A 199 9.74 -0.17 -14.80
N CYS A 200 10.18 1.00 -15.26
CA CYS A 200 9.74 2.30 -14.75
C CYS A 200 9.19 3.14 -15.90
N SER A 201 8.10 3.87 -15.66
CA SER A 201 7.64 4.89 -16.59
C SER A 201 8.64 6.07 -16.63
N ASP A 202 8.64 6.83 -17.73
CA ASP A 202 9.51 8.03 -17.87
C ASP A 202 9.35 9.01 -16.71
N LYS A 203 8.13 9.11 -16.15
CA LYS A 203 7.86 9.92 -14.96
C LYS A 203 8.70 9.48 -13.76
N PHE A 204 8.78 8.16 -13.53
CA PHE A 204 9.51 7.60 -12.40
C PHE A 204 11.02 7.51 -12.62
N VAL A 205 11.50 7.49 -13.87
CA VAL A 205 12.94 7.58 -14.15
C VAL A 205 13.52 8.88 -13.57
N GLU A 206 12.83 10.01 -13.73
CA GLU A 206 13.26 11.29 -13.13
C GLU A 206 13.13 11.32 -11.61
N ILE A 207 12.09 10.69 -11.06
CA ILE A 207 11.91 10.55 -9.61
C ILE A 207 13.06 9.74 -9.01
N LEU A 208 13.46 8.64 -9.64
CA LEU A 208 14.54 7.78 -9.15
C LEU A 208 15.91 8.47 -9.16
N LYS A 209 16.16 9.35 -10.14
CA LYS A 209 17.38 10.18 -10.17
C LYS A 209 17.45 11.14 -8.98
N ASN A 210 16.30 11.63 -8.52
CA ASN A 210 16.18 12.60 -7.42
C ASN A 210 15.52 11.99 -6.17
N LYS A 211 15.67 10.67 -5.97
CA LYS A 211 14.93 9.94 -4.92
C LYS A 211 15.17 10.48 -3.52
N GLU A 212 16.37 10.99 -3.24
CA GLU A 212 16.71 11.59 -1.95
C GLU A 212 15.88 12.85 -1.65
N GLU A 213 15.60 13.66 -2.67
CA GLU A 213 14.74 14.85 -2.53
C GLU A 213 13.32 14.42 -2.18
N ILE A 214 12.79 13.42 -2.88
CA ILE A 214 11.46 12.86 -2.60
C ILE A 214 11.41 12.25 -1.20
N GLN A 215 12.41 11.47 -0.81
CA GLN A 215 12.50 10.89 0.53
C GLN A 215 12.48 11.98 1.61
N ASN A 216 13.23 13.07 1.41
CA ASN A 216 13.29 14.18 2.37
C ASN A 216 11.98 14.97 2.50
N MET A 217 11.10 14.95 1.50
CA MET A 217 9.79 15.62 1.57
C MET A 217 8.82 14.96 2.56
N TYR A 218 9.06 13.68 2.93
CA TYR A 218 8.17 12.88 3.78
C TYR A 218 8.82 12.41 5.08
N LYS A 219 9.97 12.99 5.46
CA LYS A 219 10.63 12.75 6.75
C LYS A 219 9.93 13.51 7.89
#